data_AF-A0A8T5MU42-F1
#
_entry.id   AF-A0A8T5MU42-F1
#
_cell.length_a   1.000
_cell.length_b   1.000
_cell.length_c   1.000
_cell.angle_alpha   90.00
_cell.angle_beta   90.00
_cell.angle_gamma   90.00
#
_symmetry.space_group_name_H-M   'P 1'
#
loop_
_entity.id
_entity.type
_entity.pdbx_description
1 polymer ?
#
loop_
_entity_poly.entity_id
_entity_poly.type
_entity_poly.pdbx_seq_one_letter_code
_entity_poly.pdbx_strand_id
1 'polypeptide(L)'
;MKIILDTNFLMAIVQFKIDIFEQLAGNSLYTIESVINELKGLSKEKSKDGTAAKIALDIIKSKGLKILESKDVADLSLIDYSNKGYIIATQDKVLQNKIKSLGGKSIYIRQKKYVIL
;
A
#
# COMPACT_ATOMS: atom_id res chain seq x y z
N MET A 1 -1.81 -13.70 -6.24
CA MET A 1 -2.94 -12.74 -6.18
C MET A 1 -2.48 -11.38 -6.71
N LYS A 2 -3.39 -10.44 -6.99
CA LYS A 2 -3.04 -9.04 -7.33
C LYS A 2 -3.23 -8.16 -6.11
N ILE A 3 -2.15 -7.53 -5.62
CA ILE A 3 -2.16 -6.77 -4.37
C ILE A 3 -1.76 -5.33 -4.64
N ILE A 4 -2.58 -4.37 -4.24
CA ILE A 4 -2.25 -2.93 -4.29
C ILE A 4 -1.76 -2.51 -2.92
N LEU A 5 -0.55 -1.95 -2.87
CA LEU A 5 0.02 -1.37 -1.65
C LEU A 5 -0.36 0.11 -1.56
N ASP A 6 -0.99 0.48 -0.45
CA ASP A 6 -1.37 1.85 -0.11
C ASP A 6 -0.20 2.62 0.56
N THR A 7 -0.29 3.95 0.61
CA THR A 7 0.75 4.82 1.21
C THR A 7 1.04 4.41 2.65
N ASN A 8 0.00 4.27 3.48
CA ASN A 8 0.17 3.93 4.90
C ASN A 8 0.83 2.56 5.12
N PHE A 9 0.62 1.61 4.20
CA PHE A 9 1.16 0.26 4.29
C PHE A 9 2.63 0.28 3.94
N LEU A 10 2.99 0.95 2.84
CA LEU A 10 4.39 1.16 2.44
C LEU A 10 5.18 1.91 3.51
N MET A 11 4.59 2.95 4.10
CA MET A 11 5.20 3.70 5.20
C MET A 11 5.41 2.81 6.43
N ALA A 12 4.42 1.99 6.80
CA ALA A 12 4.52 1.07 7.92
C ALA A 12 5.62 0.01 7.74
N ILE A 13 5.80 -0.53 6.52
CA ILE A 13 6.90 -1.46 6.20
C ILE A 13 8.25 -0.84 6.57
N VAL A 14 8.47 0.41 6.16
CA VAL A 14 9.73 1.12 6.40
C VAL A 14 9.91 1.47 7.87
N GLN A 15 8.90 2.10 8.48
CA GLN A 15 8.96 2.56 9.87
C GLN A 15 9.18 1.41 10.85
N PHE A 16 8.55 0.25 10.59
CA PHE A 16 8.68 -0.93 11.43
C PHE A 16 9.81 -1.87 10.98
N LYS A 17 10.53 -1.55 9.89
CA LYS A 17 11.61 -2.37 9.31
C LYS A 17 11.19 -3.82 9.09
N ILE A 18 10.03 -4.01 8.47
CA ILE A 18 9.43 -5.34 8.28
C ILE A 18 9.79 -5.85 6.90
N ASP A 19 10.34 -7.06 6.82
CA ASP A 19 10.38 -7.76 5.55
C ASP A 19 9.07 -8.51 5.30
N ILE A 20 8.15 -7.84 4.61
CA ILE A 20 6.89 -8.44 4.16
C ILE A 20 6.98 -9.03 2.75
N PHE A 21 8.06 -8.78 2.02
CA PHE A 21 8.15 -9.17 0.61
C PHE A 21 8.34 -10.67 0.45
N GLU A 22 8.99 -11.34 1.40
CA GLU A 22 9.01 -12.80 1.47
C GLU A 22 7.59 -13.37 1.66
N GLN A 23 6.79 -12.79 2.55
CA GLN A 23 5.40 -13.20 2.80
C GLN A 23 4.48 -12.93 1.60
N LEU A 24 4.79 -11.90 0.81
CA LEU A 24 4.07 -11.56 -0.41
C LEU A 24 4.66 -12.20 -1.67
N ALA A 25 5.70 -13.02 -1.57
CA ALA A 25 6.33 -13.66 -2.71
C ALA A 25 5.31 -14.49 -3.54
N GLY A 26 5.47 -14.48 -4.86
CA GLY A 26 4.53 -15.12 -5.79
C GLY A 26 3.24 -14.34 -6.06
N ASN A 27 3.04 -13.17 -5.42
CA ASN A 27 1.95 -12.25 -5.76
C ASN A 27 2.40 -11.16 -6.73
N SER A 28 1.48 -10.67 -7.55
CA SER A 28 1.70 -9.50 -8.38
C SER A 28 1.43 -8.26 -7.55
N LEU A 29 2.47 -7.46 -7.32
CA LEU A 29 2.40 -6.24 -6.51
C LEU A 29 2.19 -5.01 -7.38
N TYR A 30 1.29 -4.15 -6.91
CA TYR A 30 0.87 -2.93 -7.56
C TYR A 30 0.87 -1.78 -6.56
N THR A 31 0.87 -0.57 -7.09
CA THR A 31 0.50 0.66 -6.39
C THR A 31 -0.32 1.52 -7.35
N ILE A 32 -0.90 2.60 -6.87
CA ILE A 32 -1.63 3.55 -7.72
C ILE A 32 -0.89 4.89 -7.82
N GLU A 33 -1.16 5.67 -8.88
CA GLU A 33 -0.52 6.96 -9.11
C GLU A 33 -0.71 7.95 -7.95
N SER A 34 -1.89 8.01 -7.35
CA SER A 34 -2.16 8.88 -6.19
C SER A 34 -1.24 8.56 -5.00
N VAL A 35 -0.93 7.28 -4.75
CA VAL A 35 0.03 6.84 -3.71
C VAL A 35 1.45 7.33 -4.04
N ILE A 36 1.85 7.27 -5.32
CA ILE A 36 3.16 7.81 -5.76
C ILE A 36 3.24 9.32 -5.51
N ASN A 37 2.16 10.05 -5.82
CA ASN A 37 2.11 11.49 -5.65
C ASN A 37 2.15 11.90 -4.17
N GLU A 38 1.42 11.18 -3.31
CA GLU A 38 1.43 11.38 -1.86
C GLU A 38 2.84 11.12 -1.28
N LEU A 39 3.46 9.99 -1.61
CA LEU A 39 4.82 9.66 -1.17
C LEU A 39 5.85 10.68 -1.66
N LYS A 40 5.73 11.18 -2.90
CA LYS A 40 6.59 12.26 -3.41
C LYS A 40 6.39 13.54 -2.61
N GLY A 41 5.15 13.87 -2.22
CA GLY A 41 4.84 15.00 -1.34
C GLY A 41 5.54 14.86 0.02
N LEU A 42 5.28 13.75 0.71
CA LEU A 42 5.86 13.44 2.03
C LEU A 42 7.39 13.43 1.98
N SER A 43 7.98 12.89 0.91
CA SER A 43 9.44 12.78 0.76
C SER A 43 10.19 14.12 0.79
N LYS A 44 9.49 15.24 0.61
CA LYS A 44 10.08 16.59 0.67
C LYS A 44 10.34 17.06 2.10
N GLU A 45 9.67 16.46 3.07
CA GLU A 45 9.82 16.84 4.47
C GLU A 45 11.15 16.38 5.06
N LYS A 46 11.73 17.21 5.95
CA LYS A 46 12.91 16.84 6.76
C LYS A 46 12.48 16.14 8.06
N SER A 47 11.62 15.14 7.93
CA SER A 47 11.03 14.38 9.03
C SER A 47 11.38 12.89 8.92
N LYS A 48 11.09 12.12 9.99
CA LYS A 48 11.19 10.65 9.94
C LYS A 48 10.26 10.09 8.86
N ASP A 49 9.09 10.68 8.70
CA ASP A 49 8.11 10.28 7.69
C ASP A 49 8.59 10.66 6.29
N GLY A 50 9.18 11.85 6.09
CA GLY A 50 9.79 12.18 4.81
C GLY A 50 10.94 11.23 4.42
N THR A 51 11.70 10.75 5.40
CA THR A 51 12.72 9.71 5.16
C THR A 51 12.07 8.37 4.81
N ALA A 52 11.01 7.97 5.53
CA ALA A 52 10.29 6.73 5.26
C ALA A 52 9.65 6.74 3.86
N ALA A 53 9.10 7.87 3.43
CA ALA A 53 8.50 8.05 2.12
C ALA A 53 9.53 7.91 0.98
N LYS A 54 10.75 8.42 1.16
CA LYS A 54 11.85 8.20 0.20
C LYS A 54 12.16 6.72 0.04
N ILE A 55 12.33 6.02 1.16
CA ILE A 55 12.62 4.58 1.15
C ILE A 55 11.44 3.80 0.55
N ALA A 56 10.20 4.19 0.81
CA ALA A 56 9.02 3.59 0.21
C ALA A 56 9.02 3.74 -1.33
N LEU A 57 9.37 4.91 -1.86
CA LEU A 57 9.54 5.10 -3.31
C LEU A 57 10.64 4.20 -3.89
N ASP A 58 11.75 4.03 -3.18
CA ASP A 58 12.83 3.12 -3.59
C ASP A 58 12.42 1.65 -3.53
N ILE A 59 11.59 1.26 -2.56
CA ILE A 59 10.97 -0.06 -2.47
C ILE A 59 10.09 -0.33 -3.69
N ILE A 60 9.22 0.61 -4.07
CA ILE A 60 8.35 0.49 -5.25
C ILE A 60 9.19 0.22 -6.50
N LYS A 61 10.27 0.97 -6.70
CA LYS A 61 11.19 0.81 -7.83
C LYS A 61 11.95 -0.52 -7.78
N SER A 62 12.60 -0.82 -6.65
CA SER A 62 13.47 -2.00 -6.51
C SER A 62 12.70 -3.32 -6.55
N LYS A 63 11.46 -3.34 -6.06
CA LYS A 63 10.57 -4.51 -6.13
C LYS A 63 9.75 -4.57 -7.43
N GLY A 64 9.90 -3.59 -8.33
CA GLY A 64 9.27 -3.60 -9.65
C GLY A 64 7.74 -3.53 -9.59
N LEU A 65 7.18 -2.78 -8.64
CA LEU A 65 5.72 -2.62 -8.51
C LEU A 65 5.15 -1.95 -9.75
N LYS A 66 4.07 -2.52 -10.30
CA LYS A 66 3.33 -1.89 -11.39
C LYS A 66 2.48 -0.75 -10.85
N ILE A 67 2.59 0.42 -11.49
CA ILE A 67 1.79 1.60 -11.13
C ILE A 67 0.52 1.58 -11.98
N LEU A 68 -0.64 1.61 -11.34
CA LEU A 68 -1.94 1.69 -11.97
C LEU A 68 -2.48 3.12 -11.90
N GLU A 69 -3.28 3.52 -12.89
CA GLU A 69 -3.93 4.84 -12.89
C GLU A 69 -4.87 4.98 -11.68
N SER A 70 -4.90 6.18 -11.11
CA SER A 70 -5.86 6.54 -10.06
C SER A 70 -6.79 7.64 -10.54
N LYS A 71 -8.06 7.58 -10.13
CA LYS A 71 -8.95 8.75 -10.14
C LYS A 71 -8.49 9.75 -9.07
N ASP A 72 -9.02 10.97 -9.10
CA ASP A 72 -8.61 12.08 -8.21
C ASP A 72 -8.64 11.75 -6.71
N VAL A 73 -9.47 10.79 -6.28
CA VAL A 73 -9.55 10.34 -4.89
C VAL A 73 -8.92 8.96 -4.75
N ALA A 74 -7.83 8.87 -3.96
CA ALA A 74 -7.08 7.63 -3.71
C ALA A 74 -7.97 6.50 -3.17
N ASP A 75 -8.70 6.75 -2.08
CA ASP A 75 -9.59 5.76 -1.46
C ASP A 75 -10.67 5.24 -2.41
N LEU A 76 -11.26 6.11 -3.23
CA LEU A 76 -12.24 5.70 -4.23
C LEU A 76 -11.60 4.80 -5.29
N SER A 77 -10.37 5.12 -5.70
CA SER A 77 -9.61 4.28 -6.63
C SER A 77 -9.31 2.91 -6.03
N LEU A 78 -8.90 2.84 -4.76
CA LEU A 78 -8.64 1.58 -4.06
C LEU A 78 -9.89 0.71 -3.94
N ILE A 79 -11.05 1.32 -3.65
CA ILE A 79 -12.33 0.60 -3.63
C ILE A 79 -12.70 0.09 -5.03
N ASP A 80 -12.53 0.90 -6.07
CA ASP A 80 -12.77 0.49 -7.45
C ASP A 80 -11.89 -0.70 -7.86
N TYR A 81 -10.61 -0.69 -7.49
CA TYR A 81 -9.72 -1.81 -7.74
C TYR A 81 -10.08 -3.04 -6.89
N SER A 82 -10.52 -2.86 -5.65
CA SER A 82 -11.03 -3.95 -4.83
C SER A 82 -12.20 -4.66 -5.53
N ASN A 83 -13.14 -3.90 -6.10
CA ASN A 83 -14.27 -4.45 -6.85
C ASN A 83 -13.84 -5.19 -8.13
N LYS A 84 -12.66 -4.86 -8.69
CA LYS A 84 -12.03 -5.56 -9.82
C LYS A 84 -11.22 -6.80 -9.39
N GLY A 85 -11.32 -7.21 -8.13
CA GLY A 85 -10.66 -8.40 -7.58
C GLY A 85 -9.22 -8.19 -7.11
N TYR A 86 -8.78 -6.93 -6.97
CA TYR A 86 -7.51 -6.64 -6.31
C TYR A 86 -7.66 -6.73 -4.78
N ILE A 87 -6.59 -7.14 -4.11
CA ILE A 87 -6.50 -7.11 -2.66
C ILE A 87 -5.81 -5.81 -2.25
N ILE A 88 -6.38 -5.07 -1.31
CA ILE A 88 -5.83 -3.77 -0.90
C ILE A 88 -5.04 -3.92 0.40
N ALA A 89 -3.74 -3.66 0.36
CA ALA A 89 -2.89 -3.65 1.54
C ALA A 89 -2.88 -2.25 2.16
N THR A 90 -3.53 -2.08 3.32
CA THR A 90 -3.69 -0.79 4.02
C THR A 90 -3.74 -1.00 5.54
N GLN A 91 -3.19 -0.07 6.32
CA GLN A 91 -3.32 -0.06 7.79
C GLN A 91 -4.59 0.66 8.27
N ASP A 92 -5.34 1.30 7.37
CA ASP A 92 -6.55 2.03 7.72
C ASP A 92 -7.71 1.06 7.99
N LYS A 93 -8.21 1.05 9.24
CA LYS A 93 -9.32 0.19 9.65
C LYS A 93 -10.65 0.57 8.99
N VAL A 94 -10.89 1.86 8.75
CA VAL A 94 -12.11 2.35 8.09
C VAL A 94 -12.14 1.85 6.64
N LEU A 95 -11.02 1.98 5.92
CA LEU A 95 -10.90 1.48 4.54
C LEU A 95 -11.00 -0.04 4.50
N GLN A 96 -10.34 -0.76 5.41
CA GLN A 96 -10.47 -2.22 5.51
C GLN A 96 -11.91 -2.67 5.72
N ASN A 97 -12.63 -2.04 6.65
CA ASN A 97 -14.02 -2.37 6.94
C ASN A 97 -14.92 -2.07 5.74
N LYS A 98 -14.70 -0.95 5.06
CA LYS A 98 -15.44 -0.57 3.86
C LYS A 98 -15.23 -1.57 2.72
N ILE A 99 -13.99 -1.96 2.47
CA ILE A 99 -13.65 -3.00 1.47
C ILE A 99 -14.34 -4.32 1.80
N LYS A 100 -14.28 -4.76 3.06
CA LYS A 100 -14.92 -6.00 3.53
C LYS A 100 -16.44 -5.96 3.40
N SER A 101 -17.08 -4.83 3.72
CA SER A 101 -18.54 -4.65 3.55
C SER A 101 -19.00 -4.74 2.11
N LEU A 102 -18.11 -4.49 1.15
CA LEU A 102 -18.35 -4.59 -0.29
C LEU A 102 -17.95 -5.96 -0.87
N GLY A 103 -17.59 -6.93 -0.02
CA GLY A 103 -17.16 -8.28 -0.43
C GLY A 103 -15.71 -8.35 -0.94
N GLY A 104 -14.95 -7.26 -0.83
CA GLY A 104 -13.54 -7.21 -1.18
C GLY A 104 -12.63 -7.79 -0.11
N LYS A 105 -11.33 -7.85 -0.42
CA LYS A 105 -10.29 -8.35 0.48
C LYS A 105 -9.25 -7.26 0.75
N SER A 106 -8.78 -7.20 1.99
CA SER A 106 -7.73 -6.27 2.40
C SER A 106 -6.66 -6.99 3.20
N ILE A 107 -5.43 -6.47 3.16
CA ILE A 107 -4.29 -6.98 3.90
C ILE A 107 -3.78 -5.88 4.84
N TYR A 108 -3.32 -6.25 6.03
CA TYR A 108 -2.72 -5.33 6.99
C TYR A 108 -1.55 -5.99 7.74
N ILE A 109 -0.82 -5.19 8.53
CA ILE A 109 0.33 -5.65 9.30
C ILE A 109 -0.12 -5.76 10.77
N ARG A 110 -0.01 -6.94 11.35
CA ARG A 110 -0.29 -7.20 12.76
C ARG A 110 1.02 -7.38 13.53
N GLN A 111 1.03 -6.88 14.77
CA GLN A 111 2.19 -6.96 15.68
C GLN A 111 3.50 -6.42 15.07
N LYS A 112 3.40 -5.47 14.12
CA LYS A 112 4.55 -4.91 13.40
C LYS A 112 5.45 -5.99 12.76
N LYS A 113 4.86 -7.11 12.32
CA LYS A 113 5.63 -8.24 11.76
C LYS A 113 4.86 -9.08 10.75
N TYR A 114 3.60 -9.39 11.03
CA TYR A 114 2.85 -10.38 10.27
C TYR A 114 1.89 -9.72 9.29
N VAL A 115 1.90 -10.18 8.04
CA VAL A 115 0.91 -9.81 7.03
C VAL A 115 -0.34 -10.67 7.22
N ILE A 116 -1.51 -10.05 7.36
CA ILE A 116 -2.79 -10.74 7.56
C ILE A 116 -3.80 -10.27 6.51
N LEU A 117 -4.50 -11.23 5.91
CA LEU A 117 -5.66 -11.05 5.03
C LEU A 117 -6.96 -11.01 5.85
#